data_AF-A0A430RDH9-F1
#
_entry.id   AF-A0A430RDH9-F1
#
_cell.length_a   1.000
_cell.length_b   1.000
_cell.length_c   1.000
_cell.angle_alpha   90.00
_cell.angle_beta   90.00
_cell.angle_gamma   90.00
#
_symmetry.space_group_name_H-M   'P 1'
#
loop_
_entity.id
_entity.type
_entity.pdbx_description
1 polymer ?
#
loop_
_entity_poly.entity_id
_entity_poly.type
_entity_poly.pdbx_seq_one_letter_code
_entity_poly.pdbx_strand_id
1 'polypeptide(L)'
;LTASPAPPPSLLQVYRLRFNPGGLSAALKAFQEVYGVPENPLPFLLKAAEKALSELELPLRPLLGQVEGERVLGLRPAGSFLALFGQEGGEEGEGLLCFAMGEAHTEVHTGRPSLFLDQGGILAASGLEAPLARKLLERVALYLENPVLLLA
;
A
#
# COMPACT_ATOMS: atom_id res chain seq x y z
N LEU A 1 -0.42 0.78 -48.30
CA LEU A 1 -0.77 0.88 -46.86
C LEU A 1 0.47 0.48 -46.07
N THR A 2 1.23 1.45 -45.59
CA THR A 2 2.38 1.21 -44.70
C THR A 2 1.84 1.01 -43.29
N ALA A 3 1.97 -0.21 -42.76
CA ALA A 3 1.64 -0.52 -41.38
C ALA A 3 2.64 0.22 -40.46
N SER A 4 2.13 1.09 -39.59
CA SER A 4 2.94 1.72 -38.55
C SER A 4 3.35 0.63 -37.54
N PRO A 5 4.63 0.53 -37.14
CA PRO A 5 5.05 -0.45 -36.16
C PRO A 5 4.33 -0.18 -34.84
N ALA A 6 3.84 -1.25 -34.20
CA ALA A 6 3.24 -1.16 -32.87
C ALA A 6 4.28 -0.62 -31.87
N PRO A 7 3.88 0.27 -30.94
CA PRO A 7 4.80 0.74 -29.92
C PRO A 7 5.32 -0.46 -29.11
N PRO A 8 6.61 -0.45 -28.70
CA PRO A 8 7.15 -1.52 -27.89
C PRO A 8 6.39 -1.61 -26.56
N PRO A 9 6.25 -2.82 -25.99
CA PRO A 9 5.57 -3.00 -24.72
C PRO A 9 6.28 -2.19 -23.63
N SER A 10 5.53 -1.35 -22.91
CA SER A 10 6.04 -0.64 -21.75
C SER A 10 6.31 -1.65 -20.63
N LEU A 11 7.57 -1.84 -20.28
CA LEU A 11 7.95 -2.71 -19.16
C LEU A 11 7.52 -2.09 -17.85
N LEU A 12 6.75 -2.84 -17.06
CA LEU A 12 6.37 -2.44 -15.71
C LEU A 12 7.41 -2.92 -14.70
N GLN A 13 8.02 -1.98 -13.99
CA GLN A 13 9.01 -2.29 -12.96
C GLN A 13 8.35 -2.38 -11.59
N VAL A 14 8.75 -3.41 -10.83
CA VAL A 14 8.33 -3.64 -9.45
C VAL A 14 9.56 -3.60 -8.57
N TYR A 15 9.53 -2.71 -7.59
CA TYR A 15 10.60 -2.53 -6.60
C TYR A 15 10.19 -3.22 -5.32
N ARG A 16 11.09 -4.00 -4.73
CA ARG A 16 10.82 -4.74 -3.50
C ARG A 16 11.83 -4.41 -2.42
N LEU A 17 11.33 -4.37 -1.19
CA LEU A 17 12.13 -4.18 0.01
C LEU A 17 11.68 -5.19 1.07
N ARG A 18 12.63 -5.89 1.67
CA ARG A 18 12.37 -6.68 2.88
C ARG A 18 12.51 -5.78 4.10
N PHE A 19 11.61 -5.96 5.05
CA PHE A 19 11.61 -5.27 6.33
C PHE A 19 11.29 -6.25 7.46
N ASN A 20 11.52 -5.85 8.71
CA ASN A 20 11.17 -6.68 9.86
C ASN A 20 9.69 -6.49 10.27
N PRO A 21 8.81 -7.49 10.10
CA PRO A 21 7.39 -7.33 10.41
C PRO A 21 7.08 -7.36 11.91
N GLY A 22 8.06 -7.63 12.79
CA GLY A 22 7.81 -7.84 14.22
C GLY A 22 7.09 -6.69 14.92
N GLY A 23 7.45 -5.44 14.60
CA GLY A 23 6.78 -4.25 15.14
C GLY A 23 5.31 -4.16 14.71
N LEU A 24 5.05 -4.31 13.41
CA LEU A 24 3.70 -4.35 12.85
C LEU A 24 2.86 -5.49 13.44
N SER A 25 3.40 -6.70 13.52
CA SER A 25 2.70 -7.85 14.09
C SER A 25 2.34 -7.64 15.56
N ALA A 26 3.23 -7.05 16.36
CA ALA A 26 2.94 -6.71 17.75
C ALA A 26 1.83 -5.65 17.87
N ALA A 27 1.87 -4.63 17.01
CA ALA A 27 0.84 -3.59 16.99
C ALA A 27 -0.53 -4.15 16.59
N LEU A 28 -0.60 -5.02 15.58
CA LEU A 28 -1.86 -5.65 15.15
C LEU A 28 -2.50 -6.48 16.27
N LYS A 29 -1.71 -7.30 16.97
CA LYS A 29 -2.18 -8.07 18.11
C LYS A 29 -2.70 -7.17 19.23
N ALA A 30 -1.96 -6.13 19.58
CA ALA A 30 -2.39 -5.18 20.61
C ALA A 30 -3.72 -4.50 20.21
N PHE A 31 -3.90 -4.13 18.94
CA PHE A 31 -5.14 -3.52 18.46
C PHE A 31 -6.32 -4.50 18.50
N GLN A 32 -6.10 -5.75 18.10
CA GLN A 32 -7.11 -6.80 18.22
C GLN A 32 -7.51 -7.02 19.68
N GLU A 33 -6.54 -7.14 20.60
CA GLU A 33 -6.80 -7.37 22.03
C GLU A 33 -7.54 -6.21 22.70
N VAL A 34 -7.17 -4.96 22.38
CA VAL A 34 -7.70 -3.77 23.03
C VAL A 34 -9.01 -3.29 22.42
N TYR A 35 -9.14 -3.36 21.09
CA TYR A 35 -10.27 -2.77 20.35
C TYR A 35 -11.16 -3.81 19.67
N GLY A 36 -10.81 -5.10 19.70
CA GLY A 36 -11.60 -6.16 19.05
C GLY A 36 -11.64 -6.07 17.53
N VAL A 37 -10.69 -5.34 16.91
CA VAL A 37 -10.63 -5.18 15.45
C VAL A 37 -9.94 -6.37 14.76
N PRO A 38 -10.24 -6.66 13.48
CA PRO A 38 -9.53 -7.68 12.71
C PRO A 38 -8.01 -7.43 12.66
N GLU A 39 -7.21 -8.50 12.55
CA GLU A 39 -5.77 -8.41 12.28
C GLU A 39 -5.52 -8.03 10.81
N ASN A 40 -5.89 -6.80 10.45
CA ASN A 40 -5.73 -6.25 9.12
C ASN A 40 -4.55 -5.26 9.11
N PRO A 41 -3.46 -5.51 8.35
CA PRO A 41 -2.33 -4.58 8.28
C PRO A 41 -2.61 -3.35 7.41
N LEU A 42 -3.69 -3.34 6.63
CA LEU A 42 -3.99 -2.25 5.68
C LEU A 42 -4.08 -0.86 6.32
N PRO A 43 -4.73 -0.65 7.48
CA PRO A 43 -4.76 0.66 8.14
C PRO A 43 -3.36 1.18 8.48
N PHE A 44 -2.47 0.32 8.97
CA PHE A 44 -1.08 0.69 9.25
C PHE A 44 -0.32 1.03 7.98
N LEU A 45 -0.52 0.26 6.90
CA LEU A 45 0.08 0.56 5.58
C LEU A 45 -0.38 1.92 5.05
N LEU A 46 -1.68 2.22 5.10
CA LEU A 46 -2.23 3.51 4.67
C LEU A 46 -1.63 4.67 5.47
N LYS A 47 -1.51 4.52 6.80
CA LYS A 47 -0.96 5.57 7.66
C LYS A 47 0.56 5.75 7.44
N ALA A 48 1.29 4.66 7.26
CA ALA A 48 2.71 4.69 6.90
C ALA A 48 2.94 5.35 5.53
N ALA A 49 2.12 5.00 4.55
CA ALA A 49 2.14 5.64 3.24
C ALA A 49 1.80 7.13 3.33
N GLU A 50 0.79 7.52 4.11
CA GLU A 50 0.43 8.93 4.32
C GLU A 50 1.63 9.74 4.84
N LYS A 51 2.26 9.29 5.94
CA LYS A 51 3.44 9.98 6.49
C LYS A 51 4.61 9.98 5.51
N ALA A 52 4.90 8.85 4.86
CA ALA A 52 5.99 8.75 3.90
C ALA A 52 5.80 9.68 2.68
N LEU A 53 4.58 9.73 2.13
CA LEU A 53 4.24 10.62 1.01
C LEU A 53 4.40 12.10 1.42
N SER A 54 3.95 12.46 2.63
CA SER A 54 4.10 13.80 3.18
C SER A 54 5.58 14.21 3.33
N GLU A 55 6.41 13.35 3.94
CA GLU A 55 7.84 13.60 4.13
C GLU A 55 8.64 13.67 2.83
N LEU A 56 8.22 12.91 1.82
CA LEU A 56 8.82 12.92 0.49
C LEU A 56 8.22 14.02 -0.42
N GLU A 57 7.30 14.84 0.11
CA GLU A 57 6.61 15.92 -0.59
C GLU A 57 5.92 15.46 -1.88
N LEU A 58 5.33 14.26 -1.85
CA LEU A 58 4.70 13.65 -3.01
C LEU A 58 3.21 14.00 -3.07
N PRO A 59 2.70 14.49 -4.21
CA PRO A 59 1.31 14.92 -4.36
C PRO A 59 0.35 13.74 -4.58
N LEU A 60 0.58 12.61 -3.90
CA LEU A 60 -0.29 11.44 -3.93
C LEU A 60 -0.98 11.29 -2.58
N ARG A 61 -2.17 10.67 -2.59
CA ARG A 61 -2.87 10.25 -1.38
C ARG A 61 -2.92 8.73 -1.31
N PRO A 62 -2.76 8.10 -0.15
CA PRO A 62 -2.94 6.67 -0.03
C PRO A 62 -4.42 6.32 -0.17
N LEU A 63 -4.69 5.27 -0.95
CA LEU A 63 -6.03 4.74 -1.22
C LEU A 63 -6.08 3.25 -0.83
N LEU A 64 -7.25 2.77 -0.43
CA LEU A 64 -7.50 1.34 -0.28
C LEU A 64 -7.53 0.73 -1.69
N GLY A 65 -6.53 -0.07 -2.00
CA GLY A 65 -6.50 -0.84 -3.24
C GLY A 65 -7.44 -2.04 -3.13
N GLN A 66 -8.35 -2.18 -4.07
CA GLN A 66 -9.25 -3.34 -4.19
C GLN A 66 -9.22 -3.93 -5.58
N VAL A 67 -9.37 -5.25 -5.67
CA VAL A 67 -9.48 -5.97 -6.94
C VAL A 67 -10.89 -6.54 -7.05
N GLU A 68 -11.66 -6.03 -8.01
CA GLU A 68 -13.02 -6.47 -8.31
C GLU A 68 -13.06 -7.11 -9.70
N GLY A 69 -13.01 -8.45 -9.75
CA GLY A 69 -12.88 -9.19 -11.00
C GLY A 69 -11.58 -8.81 -11.73
N GLU A 70 -11.70 -8.17 -12.89
CA GLU A 70 -10.56 -7.69 -13.70
C GLU A 70 -10.23 -6.20 -13.46
N ARG A 71 -10.95 -5.54 -12.54
CA ARG A 71 -10.76 -4.12 -12.26
C ARG A 71 -9.98 -3.90 -10.97
N VAL A 72 -9.17 -2.85 -10.96
CA VAL A 72 -8.47 -2.38 -9.77
C VAL A 72 -8.99 -1.01 -9.39
N LEU A 73 -9.61 -0.93 -8.21
CA LEU A 73 -10.19 0.29 -7.65
C LEU A 73 -9.28 0.86 -6.57
N GLY A 74 -9.38 2.18 -6.38
CA GLY A 74 -8.72 2.90 -5.29
C GLY A 74 -9.77 3.67 -4.52
N LEU A 75 -10.08 3.24 -3.30
CA LEU A 75 -11.11 3.86 -2.47
C LEU A 75 -10.46 4.80 -1.45
N ARG A 76 -11.07 5.96 -1.22
CA ARG A 76 -10.60 6.90 -0.21
C ARG A 76 -10.77 6.29 1.19
N PRO A 77 -9.73 6.35 2.06
CA PRO A 77 -9.89 6.03 3.47
C PRO A 77 -10.96 6.92 4.10
N ALA A 78 -11.87 6.35 4.86
CA ALA A 78 -12.98 7.06 5.48
C ALA A 78 -13.03 6.85 7.00
N GLY A 79 -13.36 7.92 7.73
CA GLY A 79 -13.53 7.87 9.18
C GLY A 79 -12.21 7.90 9.96
N SER A 80 -12.24 7.35 11.17
CA SER A 80 -11.09 7.27 12.07
C SER A 80 -10.17 6.10 11.72
N PHE A 81 -8.95 6.09 12.25
CA PHE A 81 -8.00 4.98 12.06
C PHE A 81 -8.60 3.61 12.40
N LEU A 82 -9.38 3.52 13.49
CA LEU A 82 -10.06 2.27 13.89
C LEU A 82 -11.15 1.85 12.90
N ALA A 83 -11.84 2.80 12.26
CA ALA A 83 -12.86 2.50 11.26
C ALA A 83 -12.27 1.83 10.00
N LEU A 84 -11.00 2.12 9.68
CA LEU A 84 -10.32 1.55 8.52
C LEU A 84 -10.16 0.03 8.59
N PHE A 85 -10.16 -0.57 9.80
CA PHE A 85 -9.99 -2.02 9.96
C PHE A 85 -11.17 -2.82 9.38
N GLY A 86 -12.35 -2.22 9.28
CA GLY A 86 -13.56 -2.83 8.73
C GLY A 86 -14.10 -2.12 7.48
N GLN A 87 -13.29 -1.27 6.83
CA GLN A 87 -13.74 -0.55 5.63
C GLN A 87 -13.69 -1.49 4.40
N GLU A 88 -14.87 -1.83 3.88
CA GLU A 88 -15.00 -2.65 2.66
C GLU A 88 -15.35 -1.83 1.41
N GLY A 89 -15.80 -0.58 1.56
CA GLY A 89 -16.21 0.29 0.46
C GLY A 89 -15.82 1.76 0.66
N GLY A 90 -16.15 2.61 -0.29
CA GLY A 90 -15.81 4.03 -0.21
C GLY A 90 -15.96 4.76 -1.54
N GLU A 91 -15.66 6.06 -1.51
CA GLU A 91 -15.59 6.89 -2.72
C GLU A 91 -14.31 6.57 -3.50
N GLU A 92 -14.42 6.38 -4.80
CA GLU A 92 -13.25 6.21 -5.66
C GLU A 92 -12.36 7.48 -5.70
N GLY A 93 -11.06 7.27 -5.87
CA GLY A 93 -10.09 8.35 -5.96
C GLY A 93 -8.85 8.01 -6.78
N GLU A 94 -8.02 9.04 -6.95
CA GLU A 94 -6.71 8.94 -7.60
C GLU A 94 -5.60 9.11 -6.55
N GLY A 95 -4.54 8.32 -6.66
CA GLY A 95 -3.48 8.28 -5.66
C GLY A 95 -2.68 6.99 -5.67
N LEU A 96 -2.01 6.72 -4.56
CA LEU A 96 -1.22 5.51 -4.31
C LEU A 96 -2.13 4.40 -3.79
N LEU A 97 -2.32 3.36 -4.60
CA LEU A 97 -3.11 2.19 -4.21
C LEU A 97 -2.35 1.34 -3.19
N CYS A 98 -2.91 1.15 -2.01
CA CYS A 98 -2.30 0.36 -0.94
C CYS A 98 -3.03 -0.97 -0.79
N PHE A 99 -2.30 -2.08 -0.89
CA PHE A 99 -2.83 -3.42 -0.77
C PHE A 99 -2.15 -4.15 0.39
N ALA A 100 -2.95 -4.67 1.31
CA ALA A 100 -2.52 -5.70 2.23
C ALA A 100 -2.78 -7.06 1.58
N MET A 101 -1.72 -7.76 1.21
CA MET A 101 -1.83 -9.11 0.68
C MET A 101 -2.17 -10.05 1.85
N GLY A 102 -3.35 -10.64 1.81
CA GLY A 102 -3.75 -11.76 2.67
C GLY A 102 -3.30 -13.10 2.06
N GLU A 103 -4.01 -14.19 2.37
CA GLU A 103 -3.76 -15.53 1.79
C GLU A 103 -3.96 -15.59 0.25
N ALA A 104 -4.47 -14.52 -0.37
CA ALA A 104 -4.60 -14.41 -1.82
C ALA A 104 -3.22 -14.24 -2.50
N HIS A 105 -2.81 -15.26 -3.24
CA HIS A 105 -1.49 -15.44 -3.84
C HIS A 105 -1.11 -14.50 -5.02
N THR A 106 -1.92 -13.48 -5.34
CA THR A 106 -1.74 -12.72 -6.59
C THR A 106 -1.56 -11.23 -6.35
N GLU A 107 -0.40 -10.72 -6.73
CA GLU A 107 -0.08 -9.28 -6.79
C GLU A 107 -0.49 -8.73 -8.17
N VAL A 108 -1.41 -7.76 -8.20
CA VAL A 108 -1.94 -7.20 -9.47
C VAL A 108 -1.32 -5.83 -9.73
N HIS A 109 -0.50 -5.73 -10.77
CA HIS A 109 0.14 -4.49 -11.16
C HIS A 109 -0.46 -3.93 -12.45
N THR A 110 -1.00 -2.71 -12.39
CA THR A 110 -1.72 -2.06 -13.50
C THR A 110 -0.96 -0.90 -14.13
N GLY A 111 0.25 -0.60 -13.64
CA GLY A 111 1.00 0.61 -14.00
C GLY A 111 0.61 1.86 -13.22
N ARG A 112 -0.50 1.81 -12.47
CA ARG A 112 -0.83 2.85 -11.47
C ARG A 112 0.17 2.80 -10.31
N PRO A 113 0.45 3.94 -9.66
CA PRO A 113 1.19 3.96 -8.40
C PRO A 113 0.54 3.03 -7.37
N SER A 114 1.26 2.00 -6.96
CA SER A 114 0.76 1.00 -6.01
C SER A 114 1.84 0.58 -5.02
N LEU A 115 1.39 0.24 -3.81
CA LEU A 115 2.17 -0.26 -2.70
C LEU A 115 1.51 -1.55 -2.18
N PHE A 116 2.27 -2.62 -2.10
CA PHE A 116 1.81 -3.93 -1.63
C PHE A 116 2.58 -4.31 -0.38
N LEU A 117 1.85 -4.88 0.58
CA LEU A 117 2.40 -5.40 1.82
C LEU A 117 2.08 -6.88 1.93
N ASP A 118 3.11 -7.70 1.98
CA ASP A 118 3.03 -9.12 2.29
C ASP A 118 3.31 -9.36 3.78
N GLN A 119 2.61 -10.33 4.38
CA GLN A 119 2.73 -10.66 5.80
C GLN A 119 4.10 -11.25 6.17
N GLY A 120 4.86 -11.75 5.19
CA GLY A 120 6.24 -12.22 5.35
C GLY A 120 7.28 -11.12 5.45
N GLY A 121 6.88 -9.84 5.51
CA GLY A 121 7.81 -8.72 5.66
C GLY A 121 8.38 -8.24 4.33
N ILE A 122 7.60 -8.29 3.26
CA ILE A 122 7.97 -7.74 1.95
C ILE A 122 7.04 -6.57 1.62
N LEU A 123 7.64 -5.43 1.29
CA LEU A 123 6.97 -4.32 0.63
C LEU A 123 7.31 -4.32 -0.85
N ALA A 124 6.33 -3.99 -1.69
CA ALA A 124 6.54 -3.79 -3.11
C ALA A 124 5.90 -2.50 -3.61
N ALA A 125 6.58 -1.80 -4.52
CA ALA A 125 6.09 -0.59 -5.15
C ALA A 125 6.17 -0.71 -6.67
N SER A 126 5.14 -0.25 -7.37
CA SER A 126 5.07 -0.26 -8.84
C SER A 126 4.40 1.01 -9.36
N GLY A 127 4.56 1.31 -10.65
CA GLY A 127 3.97 2.52 -11.25
C GLY A 127 4.61 3.82 -10.76
N LEU A 128 5.86 3.74 -10.28
CA LEU A 128 6.65 4.85 -9.76
C LEU A 128 8.07 4.77 -10.34
N GLU A 129 8.71 5.93 -10.52
CA GLU A 129 10.11 6.02 -10.94
C GLU A 129 11.07 5.39 -9.93
N ALA A 130 12.16 4.78 -10.40
CA ALA A 130 13.05 3.95 -9.59
C ALA A 130 13.54 4.60 -8.28
N PRO A 131 14.07 5.84 -8.29
CA PRO A 131 14.56 6.47 -7.07
C PRO A 131 13.44 6.78 -6.08
N LEU A 132 12.25 7.07 -6.62
CA LEU A 132 11.08 7.40 -5.83
C LEU A 132 10.49 6.18 -5.15
N ALA A 133 10.33 5.09 -5.91
CA ALA A 133 9.83 3.82 -5.39
C ALA A 133 10.71 3.32 -4.23
N ARG A 134 12.03 3.39 -4.37
CA ARG A 134 12.97 2.97 -3.32
C ARG A 134 12.83 3.80 -2.03
N LYS A 135 12.84 5.14 -2.16
CA LYS A 135 12.67 6.04 -1.00
C LYS A 135 11.33 5.83 -0.31
N LEU A 136 10.25 5.66 -1.08
CA LEU A 136 8.92 5.38 -0.54
C LEU A 136 8.94 4.07 0.26
N LEU A 137 9.50 2.99 -0.31
CA LEU A 137 9.62 1.71 0.37
C LEU A 137 10.41 1.82 1.68
N GLU A 138 11.55 2.52 1.67
CA GLU A 138 12.39 2.73 2.85
C GLU A 138 11.66 3.49 3.96
N ARG A 139 10.94 4.57 3.62
CA ARG A 139 10.15 5.33 4.60
C ARG A 139 8.97 4.54 5.15
N VAL A 140 8.23 3.84 4.29
CA VAL A 140 7.12 2.99 4.72
C VAL A 140 7.63 1.86 5.62
N ALA A 141 8.72 1.19 5.24
CA ALA A 141 9.33 0.14 6.05
C ALA A 141 9.67 0.63 7.46
N LEU A 142 10.33 1.80 7.58
CA LEU A 142 10.65 2.39 8.87
C LEU A 142 9.42 2.53 9.79
N TYR A 143 8.29 2.98 9.23
CA TYR A 143 7.05 3.12 9.98
C TYR A 143 6.40 1.81 10.38
N LEU A 144 6.44 0.80 9.50
CA LEU A 144 5.89 -0.53 9.80
C LEU A 144 6.77 -1.31 10.78
N GLU A 145 8.08 -1.11 10.74
CA GLU A 145 9.03 -1.64 11.73
C GLU A 145 8.84 -0.98 13.10
N ASN A 146 8.41 0.29 13.12
CA ASN A 146 8.23 1.09 14.33
C ASN A 146 6.84 1.76 14.39
N PRO A 147 5.73 1.02 14.55
CA PRO A 147 4.37 1.57 14.44
C PRO A 147 4.04 2.68 15.43
N VAL A 148 4.78 2.79 16.54
CA VAL A 148 4.65 3.90 17.49
C VAL A 148 4.85 5.26 16.84
N LEU A 149 5.66 5.35 15.77
CA LEU A 149 5.89 6.57 15.01
C LEU A 149 4.66 7.03 14.22
N LEU A 150 3.66 6.16 14.03
CA LEU A 150 2.40 6.49 13.36
C LEU A 150 1.37 7.12 14.31
N LEU A 151 1.63 7.07 15.61
CA LEU A 151 0.78 7.64 16.65
C LEU A 151 1.16 9.09 17.00
N ALA A 152 2.24 9.61 16.43
CA ALA A 152 2.79 10.95 16.66
C ALA A 152 2.33 11.99 15.64
#